data_AF-A0A090Q7S7-F1
#
_entry.id   AF-A0A090Q7S7-F1
#
_cell.length_a   1.000
_cell.length_b   1.000
_cell.length_c   1.000
_cell.angle_alpha   90.00
_cell.angle_beta   90.00
_cell.angle_gamma   90.00
#
_symmetry.space_group_name_H-M   'P 1'
#
loop_
_entity.id
_entity.type
_entity.pdbx_description
1 polymer ?
#
loop_
_entity_poly.entity_id
_entity_poly.type
_entity_poly.pdbx_seq_one_letter_code
_entity_poly.pdbx_strand_id
1 'polypeptide(L)'
;MGLVTAKEVAKAIHIDKYGFLGTLGGWSLMKLLRISTLNKLYNRHKHLKDVEFLTALLEDLQIEFEIPEEDLRRIPKTGAFITISIILWEELMVSC
;
A
#
# COMPACT_ATOMS: atom_id res chain seq x y z
N MET A 1 -7.85 -15.12 -3.25
CA MET A 1 -6.52 -14.49 -3.27
C MET A 1 -6.58 -13.20 -2.48
N GLY A 2 -5.75 -13.07 -1.44
CA GLY A 2 -5.56 -11.81 -0.71
C GLY A 2 -4.39 -11.05 -1.31
N LEU A 3 -4.27 -9.77 -0.96
CA LEU A 3 -3.10 -8.94 -1.27
C LEU A 3 -1.82 -9.57 -0.68
N VAL A 4 -1.94 -10.16 0.51
CA VAL A 4 -0.81 -10.77 1.24
C VAL A 4 -1.24 -12.06 1.94
N THR A 5 -0.39 -13.09 1.93
CA THR A 5 -0.59 -14.37 2.61
C THR A 5 0.32 -14.53 3.84
N ALA A 6 -0.05 -15.41 4.78
CA ALA A 6 0.73 -15.66 5.99
C ALA A 6 2.14 -16.19 5.70
N LYS A 7 2.31 -16.90 4.58
CA LYS A 7 3.60 -17.42 4.13
C LYS A 7 4.51 -16.30 3.63
N GLU A 8 3.97 -15.34 2.90
CA GLU A 8 4.71 -14.14 2.45
C GLU A 8 5.12 -13.27 3.64
N VAL A 9 4.22 -13.08 4.62
CA VAL A 9 4.55 -12.36 5.87
C VAL A 9 5.67 -13.08 6.62
N ALA A 10 5.56 -14.40 6.80
CA ALA A 10 6.59 -15.19 7.50
C ALA A 10 7.96 -15.12 6.80
N LYS A 11 7.97 -15.13 5.46
CA LYS A 11 9.18 -14.98 4.65
C LYS A 11 9.78 -13.58 4.77
N ALA A 12 8.94 -12.54 4.76
CA ALA A 12 9.38 -11.14 4.87
C ALA A 12 10.06 -10.82 6.21
N ILE A 13 9.65 -11.49 7.29
CA ILE A 13 10.27 -11.34 8.62
C ILE A 13 11.28 -12.47 8.95
N HIS A 14 11.65 -13.29 7.96
CA HIS A 14 12.64 -14.38 8.07
C HIS A 14 12.34 -15.47 9.12
N ILE A 15 11.08 -15.63 9.53
CA ILE A 15 10.67 -16.69 10.47
C ILE A 15 10.20 -17.97 9.75
N ASP A 16 10.15 -17.95 8.42
CA ASP A 16 9.80 -19.10 7.57
C ASP A 16 10.74 -20.29 7.77
N LYS A 17 11.97 -20.06 8.25
CA LYS A 17 12.94 -21.09 8.65
C LYS A 17 12.44 -22.04 9.73
N TYR A 18 11.46 -21.62 10.54
CA TYR A 18 10.82 -22.45 11.57
C TYR A 18 9.63 -23.27 11.02
N GLY A 19 9.45 -23.32 9.70
CA GLY A 19 8.46 -24.15 9.02
C GLY A 19 7.02 -23.81 9.43
N PHE A 20 6.30 -24.82 9.95
CA PHE A 20 4.91 -24.67 10.37
C PHE A 20 4.73 -23.62 11.47
N LEU A 21 5.68 -23.52 12.41
CA LEU A 21 5.65 -22.51 13.48
C LEU A 21 5.83 -21.09 12.91
N GLY A 22 6.65 -20.92 11.89
CA GLY A 22 6.82 -19.66 11.18
C GLY A 22 5.54 -19.19 10.48
N THR A 23 4.81 -20.13 9.85
CA THR A 23 3.54 -19.82 9.19
C THR A 23 2.43 -19.46 10.19
N LEU A 24 2.39 -20.11 11.35
CA LEU A 24 1.50 -19.74 12.46
C LEU A 24 1.82 -18.35 13.04
N GLY A 25 3.11 -18.02 13.14
CA GLY A 25 3.57 -16.68 13.52
C GLY A 25 3.13 -15.61 12.53
N GLY A 26 3.31 -15.86 11.23
CA GLY A 26 2.84 -14.97 10.16
C GLY A 26 1.33 -14.76 10.20
N TRP A 27 0.55 -15.81 10.44
CA TRP A 27 -0.91 -15.71 10.59
C TRP A 27 -1.32 -14.89 11.82
N SER A 28 -0.66 -15.09 12.95
CA SER A 28 -0.89 -14.33 14.18
C SER A 28 -0.58 -12.85 13.96
N LEU A 29 0.53 -12.55 13.28
CA LEU A 29 0.93 -11.19 12.93
C LEU A 29 -0.08 -10.50 12.00
N MET A 30 -0.61 -11.23 11.00
CA MET A 30 -1.66 -10.71 10.11
C MET A 30 -2.96 -10.35 10.84
N LYS A 31 -3.27 -11.04 11.95
CA LYS A 31 -4.40 -10.69 12.81
C LYS A 31 -4.11 -9.46 13.64
N LEU A 32 -2.93 -9.41 14.27
CA LEU A 32 -2.50 -8.28 15.10
C LEU A 32 -2.45 -6.96 14.30
N LEU A 33 -1.81 -6.98 13.14
CA LEU A 33 -1.67 -5.81 12.26
C LEU A 33 -2.93 -5.53 11.41
N ARG A 34 -4.03 -6.26 11.63
CA ARG A 34 -5.28 -6.14 10.86
C ARG A 34 -5.09 -6.31 9.33
N ILE A 35 -3.99 -6.90 8.88
CA ILE A 35 -3.74 -7.25 7.45
C ILE A 35 -4.85 -8.17 6.93
N SER A 36 -5.43 -9.02 7.79
CA SER A 36 -6.63 -9.80 7.48
C SER A 36 -7.85 -8.94 7.10
N THR A 37 -7.98 -7.74 7.67
CA THR A 37 -9.04 -6.76 7.34
C THR A 37 -8.73 -6.06 6.01
N LEU A 38 -7.47 -5.66 5.79
CA LEU A 38 -7.00 -5.14 4.49
C LEU A 38 -7.24 -6.14 3.35
N ASN A 39 -6.97 -7.42 3.55
CA ASN A 39 -7.27 -8.45 2.57
C ASN A 39 -8.77 -8.61 2.27
N LYS A 40 -9.64 -8.39 3.27
CA LYS A 40 -11.09 -8.38 3.06
C LYS A 40 -11.50 -7.15 2.25
N LEU A 41 -10.97 -6.00 2.62
CA LEU A 41 -11.20 -4.74 1.92
C LEU A 41 -10.77 -4.83 0.44
N TYR A 42 -9.55 -5.28 0.20
CA TYR A 42 -9.03 -5.57 -1.14
C TYR A 42 -9.94 -6.53 -1.90
N ASN A 43 -10.37 -7.65 -1.30
CA ASN A 43 -11.25 -8.60 -1.97
C ASN A 43 -12.64 -8.05 -2.27
N ARG A 44 -13.14 -7.08 -1.49
CA ARG A 44 -14.39 -6.38 -1.78
C ARG A 44 -14.24 -5.48 -2.98
N HIS A 45 -13.14 -4.72 -3.08
CA HIS A 45 -12.99 -3.69 -4.12
C HIS A 45 -12.21 -4.13 -5.35
N LYS A 46 -11.49 -5.27 -5.35
CA LYS A 46 -10.66 -5.76 -6.49
C LYS A 46 -11.38 -5.94 -7.83
N HIS A 47 -12.70 -5.85 -7.84
CA HIS A 47 -13.52 -5.93 -9.06
C HIS A 47 -13.66 -4.56 -9.74
N LEU A 48 -13.47 -3.48 -8.97
CA LEU A 48 -13.34 -2.11 -9.45
C LEU A 48 -11.98 -1.97 -10.15
N LYS A 49 -11.92 -1.11 -11.17
CA LYS A 49 -10.69 -0.86 -11.93
C LYS A 49 -10.15 0.53 -11.65
N ASP A 50 -8.83 0.64 -11.74
CA ASP A 50 -8.11 1.91 -11.80
C ASP A 50 -8.49 2.86 -10.65
N VAL A 51 -9.03 4.02 -10.98
CA VAL A 51 -9.32 5.10 -10.02
C VAL A 51 -10.44 4.71 -9.05
N GLU A 52 -11.46 3.97 -9.50
CA GLU A 52 -12.60 3.58 -8.65
C GLU A 52 -12.16 2.65 -7.51
N PHE A 53 -11.20 1.75 -7.78
CA PHE A 53 -10.61 0.91 -6.76
C PHE A 53 -9.87 1.73 -5.71
N LEU A 54 -9.06 2.71 -6.15
CA LEU A 54 -8.29 3.56 -5.25
C LEU A 54 -9.21 4.44 -4.39
N THR A 55 -10.21 5.07 -5.00
CA THR A 55 -11.18 5.91 -4.27
C THR A 55 -11.95 5.11 -3.23
N ALA A 56 -12.50 3.95 -3.59
CA ALA A 56 -13.24 3.10 -2.65
C ALA A 56 -12.36 2.57 -1.50
N LEU A 57 -11.06 2.36 -1.77
CA LEU A 57 -10.09 1.95 -0.76
C LEU A 57 -9.70 3.11 0.17
N LEU A 58 -9.54 4.33 -0.35
CA LEU A 58 -9.27 5.53 0.45
C LEU A 58 -10.43 5.89 1.37
N GLU A 59 -11.67 5.80 0.87
CA GLU A 59 -12.89 6.00 1.65
C GLU A 59 -13.01 4.98 2.80
N ASP A 60 -12.82 3.69 2.52
CA ASP A 60 -12.88 2.63 3.54
C ASP A 60 -11.73 2.72 4.58
N LEU A 61 -10.61 3.34 4.22
CA LEU A 61 -9.50 3.62 5.13
C LEU A 61 -9.64 4.97 5.87
N GLN A 62 -10.68 5.76 5.57
CA GLN A 62 -10.92 7.09 6.13
C GLN A 62 -9.70 8.02 5.99
N ILE A 63 -8.98 7.91 4.88
CA ILE A 63 -7.83 8.77 4.60
C ILE A 63 -8.34 10.05 3.96
N GLU A 64 -8.32 11.16 4.70
CA GLU A 64 -8.57 12.49 4.14
C GLU A 64 -7.30 12.99 3.46
N PHE A 65 -7.34 13.12 2.13
CA PHE A 65 -6.30 13.80 1.37
C PHE A 65 -6.63 15.29 1.31
N GLU A 66 -5.91 16.08 2.09
CA GLU A 66 -5.91 17.53 1.96
C GLU A 66 -4.73 17.92 1.06
N ILE A 67 -5.02 18.43 -0.14
CA ILE A 67 -3.98 18.95 -1.02
C ILE A 67 -3.86 20.46 -0.75
N PRO A 68 -2.75 20.94 -0.16
CA PRO A 68 -2.57 22.35 0.10
C PRO A 68 -2.47 23.12 -1.23
N GLU A 69 -3.41 24.05 -1.45
CA GLU A 69 -3.44 24.87 -2.68
C GLU A 69 -2.15 25.67 -2.89
N GLU A 70 -1.44 26.01 -1.81
CA GLU A 70 -0.20 26.77 -1.88
C GLU A 70 0.91 25.99 -2.58
N ASP A 71 0.98 24.67 -2.40
CA ASP A 71 1.96 23.82 -3.07
C ASP A 71 1.62 23.62 -4.55
N LEU A 72 0.32 23.50 -4.88
CA LEU A 72 -0.15 23.48 -6.28
C LEU A 72 0.22 24.76 -7.02
N ARG A 73 0.18 25.93 -6.36
CA ARG A 73 0.56 27.22 -6.96
C ARG A 73 2.06 27.35 -7.21
N ARG A 74 2.90 26.58 -6.51
CA ARG A 74 4.35 26.55 -6.69
C ARG A 74 4.79 25.71 -7.88
N ILE A 75 3.90 24.89 -8.44
CA ILE A 75 4.16 24.11 -9.66
C ILE A 75 4.09 25.06 -10.87
N PRO A 76 5.16 25.17 -11.68
CA PRO A 76 5.16 26.04 -12.85
C PRO A 76 4.13 25.56 -13.88
N LYS A 77 3.26 26.48 -14.35
CA LYS A 77 2.23 26.18 -15.36
C LYS A 77 2.81 25.77 -16.73
N THR A 78 4.06 26.15 -16.98
CA THR A 78 4.80 25.90 -18.21
C THR A 78 6.28 25.70 -17.89
N GLY A 79 6.92 24.70 -18.50
CA GLY A 79 8.31 24.35 -18.23
C GLY A 79 8.46 23.12 -17.34
N ALA A 80 9.67 22.57 -17.26
CA ALA A 80 9.95 21.39 -16.44
C ALA A 80 10.00 21.75 -14.95
N PHE A 81 9.56 20.82 -14.10
CA PHE A 81 9.73 20.90 -12.66
C PHE A 81 10.24 19.55 -12.14
N ILE A 82 10.94 19.58 -11.02
CA ILE A 82 11.47 18.39 -10.37
C ILE A 82 10.59 18.12 -9.14
N THR A 83 9.95 16.95 -9.11
CA THR A 83 9.33 16.42 -7.89
C THR A 83 10.33 15.53 -7.18
N ILE A 84 10.50 15.72 -5.87
CA ILE A 84 11.31 14.83 -5.03
C ILE A 84 10.35 14.04 -4.16
N SER A 85 10.02 12.83 -4.62
CA SER A 85 9.21 11.88 -3.89
C SER A 85 10.13 10.97 -3.07
N ILE A 86 9.94 10.91 -1.75
CA ILE A 86 10.59 9.88 -0.94
C ILE A 86 9.80 8.58 -1.16
N ILE A 87 10.24 7.80 -2.14
CA ILE A 87 9.89 6.39 -2.26
C ILE A 87 10.96 5.61 -1.50
N LEU A 88 10.55 4.66 -0.65
CA LEU A 88 11.48 3.70 -0.07
C LEU A 88 12.31 3.11 -1.21
N TRP A 89 13.62 3.31 -1.13
CA TRP A 89 14.68 2.93 -2.04
C TRP A 89 14.42 1.63 -2.84
N GLU A 90 13.88 1.72 -4.06
CA GLU A 90 14.18 0.75 -5.13
C GLU A 90 13.80 1.22 -6.54
N GLU A 91 12.79 2.07 -6.74
CA GLU A 91 12.35 2.45 -8.09
C GLU A 91 12.15 3.96 -8.24
N LEU A 92 13.22 4.64 -8.66
CA LEU A 92 13.17 6.05 -9.06
C LEU A 92 12.53 6.14 -10.46
N MET A 93 11.20 6.25 -10.49
CA MET A 93 10.47 6.59 -11.71
C MET A 93 10.65 8.09 -11.96
N VAL A 94 11.58 8.44 -12.85
CA VAL A 94 11.67 9.79 -13.42
C VAL A 94 10.56 9.91 -14.45
N SER A 95 9.41 10.47 -14.06
CA SER A 95 8.47 11.03 -15.02
C SER A 95 9.06 12.33 -15.55
N CYS A 96 9.78 12.25 -16.66
CA CYS A 96 10.00 13.36 -17.58
C CYS A 96 8.73 13.63 -18.39
#